data_AF-A0A9E6JHG5-F1
#
_entry.id   AF-A0A9E6JHG5-F1
#
_cell.length_a   1.000
_cell.length_b   1.000
_cell.length_c   1.000
_cell.angle_alpha   90.00
_cell.angle_beta   90.00
_cell.angle_gamma   90.00
#
_symmetry.space_group_name_H-M   'P 1'
#
loop_
_entity.id
_entity.type
_entity.pdbx_description
1 polymer ?
#
loop_
_entity_poly.entity_id
_entity_poly.type
_entity_poly.pdbx_seq_one_letter_code
_entity_poly.pdbx_strand_id
1 'polypeptide(L)'
;MIKTKSGLRAVAVFEAAKGLLVLSASLYIFVLVHQEVQPFSGHFSRTALFDPFRHFPSISKMLFQNMSDDRLHFLVLIASIYSIMRFIESYGLWFGRRWAEWFALLSGSVYLPIELYELAKGFTWLKIVLLTTNLVIVLYMAIVLIRGRFSLIKESSASSPG
;
A
#
# COMPACT_ATOMS: atom_id res chain seq x y z
N MET A 1 -1.88 -22.63 19.68
CA MET A 1 -2.13 -22.45 18.23
C MET A 1 -2.96 -21.21 17.84
N ILE A 2 -3.59 -20.47 18.76
CA ILE A 2 -4.61 -19.44 18.39
C ILE A 2 -4.04 -18.01 18.20
N LYS A 3 -2.89 -17.67 18.80
CA LYS A 3 -2.35 -16.28 18.76
C LYS A 3 -1.81 -15.82 17.39
N THR A 4 -1.46 -16.71 16.46
CA THR A 4 -0.92 -16.32 15.14
C THR A 4 -2.00 -15.89 14.16
N LYS A 5 -3.18 -16.54 14.17
CA LYS A 5 -4.28 -16.23 13.24
C LYS A 5 -4.82 -14.81 13.45
N SER A 6 -4.92 -14.33 14.69
CA SER A 6 -5.43 -12.99 14.98
C SER A 6 -4.47 -11.88 14.52
N GLY A 7 -3.15 -12.07 14.68
CA GLY A 7 -2.18 -11.05 14.24
C GLY A 7 -2.03 -10.98 12.72
N LEU A 8 -2.07 -12.12 12.01
CA LEU A 8 -2.10 -12.15 10.54
C LEU A 8 -3.30 -11.40 9.97
N ARG A 9 -4.47 -11.53 10.60
CA ARG A 9 -5.67 -10.78 10.22
C ARG A 9 -5.54 -9.27 10.48
N ALA A 10 -4.89 -8.88 11.57
CA ALA A 10 -4.64 -7.45 11.84
C ALA A 10 -3.73 -6.84 10.77
N VAL A 11 -2.65 -7.53 10.39
CA VAL A 11 -1.78 -7.11 9.28
C VAL A 11 -2.55 -7.09 7.96
N ALA A 12 -3.38 -8.09 7.69
CA ALA A 12 -4.22 -8.13 6.49
C ALA A 12 -5.15 -6.91 6.40
N VAL A 13 -5.83 -6.53 7.48
CA VAL A 13 -6.70 -5.34 7.50
C VAL A 13 -5.90 -4.07 7.28
N PHE A 14 -4.72 -3.97 7.90
CA PHE A 14 -3.84 -2.82 7.74
C PHE A 14 -3.33 -2.67 6.30
N GLU A 15 -2.89 -3.77 5.67
CA GLU A 15 -2.44 -3.76 4.28
C GLU A 15 -3.60 -3.52 3.29
N ALA A 16 -4.81 -4.03 3.58
CA ALA A 16 -6.00 -3.69 2.81
C ALA A 16 -6.35 -2.20 2.91
N ALA A 17 -6.23 -1.61 4.10
CA ALA A 17 -6.47 -0.18 4.29
C ALA A 17 -5.49 0.67 3.48
N LYS A 18 -4.20 0.31 3.47
CA LYS A 18 -3.21 0.95 2.57
C LYS A 18 -3.60 0.79 1.10
N GLY A 19 -3.97 -0.43 0.69
CA GLY A 19 -4.42 -0.70 -0.68
C GLY A 19 -5.60 0.17 -1.09
N LEU A 20 -6.58 0.33 -0.21
CA LEU A 20 -7.75 1.17 -0.41
C LEU A 20 -7.38 2.64 -0.53
N LEU A 21 -6.50 3.17 0.34
CA LEU A 21 -6.03 4.55 0.25
C LEU A 21 -5.36 4.84 -1.09
N VAL A 22 -4.50 3.93 -1.57
CA VAL A 22 -3.84 4.07 -2.88
C VAL A 22 -4.86 3.96 -4.01
N LEU A 23 -5.85 3.06 -3.91
CA LEU A 23 -6.91 2.94 -4.92
C LEU A 23 -7.72 4.23 -5.01
N SER A 24 -8.17 4.77 -3.88
CA SER A 24 -8.94 6.01 -3.83
C SER A 24 -8.14 7.19 -4.41
N ALA A 25 -6.85 7.30 -4.08
CA ALA A 25 -5.99 8.33 -4.65
C ALA A 25 -5.82 8.16 -6.17
N SER A 26 -5.61 6.92 -6.64
CA SER A 26 -5.48 6.61 -8.07
C SER A 26 -6.75 6.95 -8.84
N LEU A 27 -7.93 6.56 -8.33
CA LEU A 27 -9.23 6.87 -8.93
C LEU A 27 -9.51 8.38 -8.95
N TYR A 28 -9.18 9.08 -7.86
CA TYR A 28 -9.32 10.53 -7.79
C TYR A 28 -8.49 11.23 -8.87
N ILE A 29 -7.21 10.88 -9.00
CA ILE A 29 -6.33 11.45 -10.03
C ILE A 29 -6.81 11.07 -11.44
N PHE A 30 -7.23 9.82 -11.66
CA PHE A 30 -7.74 9.37 -12.95
C PHE A 30 -8.96 10.18 -13.41
N VAL A 31 -9.91 10.45 -12.50
CA VAL A 31 -11.08 11.28 -12.80
C VAL A 31 -10.68 12.72 -13.13
N LEU A 32 -9.71 13.30 -12.41
CA LEU A 32 -9.20 14.64 -12.71
C LEU A 32 -8.54 14.72 -14.09
N VAL A 33 -7.67 13.77 -14.43
CA VAL A 33 -6.94 13.76 -15.71
C VAL A 33 -7.90 13.56 -16.89
N HIS A 34 -8.93 12.72 -16.75
CA HIS A 34 -9.87 12.47 -17.83
C HIS A 34 -10.84 13.64 -18.10
N GLN A 35 -11.07 14.54 -17.13
CA GLN A 35 -11.95 15.70 -17.33
C GLN A 35 -11.36 16.79 -18.24
N GLU A 36 -10.06 16.76 -18.54
CA GLU A 36 -9.44 17.74 -19.46
C GLU A 36 -9.43 17.28 -20.94
N VAL A 37 -9.97 16.08 -21.25
CA VAL A 37 -9.96 15.49 -22.61
C VAL A 37 -11.35 15.46 -23.26
N GLN A 38 -12.14 16.52 -23.09
CA GLN A 38 -13.20 16.81 -24.06
C GLN A 38 -12.79 18.03 -24.90
N PRO A 39 -12.73 17.92 -26.24
CA PRO A 39 -12.72 19.10 -27.09
C PRO A 39 -14.06 19.82 -26.89
N PHE A 40 -14.07 20.76 -25.95
CA PHE A 40 -15.25 21.53 -25.57
C PHE A 40 -15.51 22.63 -26.62
N SER A 41 -15.91 22.22 -27.83
CA SER A 41 -16.75 23.05 -28.68
C SER A 41 -18.20 22.83 -28.25
N GLY A 42 -18.71 23.74 -27.41
CA GLY A 42 -20.13 23.79 -27.08
C GLY A 42 -20.39 24.32 -25.68
N HIS A 43 -20.71 25.60 -25.59
CA HIS A 43 -21.20 26.26 -24.38
C HIS A 43 -22.26 25.40 -23.66
N PHE A 44 -21.88 24.80 -22.52
CA PHE A 44 -22.86 24.27 -21.58
C PHE A 44 -22.66 24.90 -20.21
N SER A 45 -23.67 25.66 -19.83
CA SER A 45 -23.71 26.58 -18.71
C SER A 45 -23.43 25.87 -17.39
N ARG A 46 -22.44 26.38 -16.68
CA ARG A 46 -22.19 26.09 -15.27
C ARG A 46 -23.44 26.40 -14.45
N THR A 47 -24.10 25.38 -13.93
CA THR A 47 -25.04 25.54 -12.82
C THR A 47 -24.71 24.50 -11.76
N ALA A 48 -24.30 25.03 -10.61
CA ALA A 48 -24.26 24.51 -9.25
C ALA A 48 -24.52 23.00 -9.05
N LEU A 49 -23.80 22.28 -8.19
CA LEU A 49 -23.81 22.54 -6.74
C LEU A 49 -23.10 21.37 -6.04
N PHE A 50 -21.78 21.34 -5.83
CA PHE A 50 -21.11 20.46 -4.84
C PHE A 50 -19.63 20.83 -4.78
N ASP A 51 -19.26 21.68 -3.83
CA ASP A 51 -17.88 22.12 -3.65
C ASP A 51 -17.53 22.14 -2.15
N PRO A 52 -17.25 20.97 -1.53
CA PRO A 52 -16.98 20.90 -0.08
C PRO A 52 -15.51 21.15 0.29
N PHE A 53 -14.60 21.38 -0.67
CA PHE A 53 -13.15 21.39 -0.41
C PHE A 53 -12.40 22.55 -1.09
N ARG A 54 -12.97 23.77 -1.07
CA ARG A 54 -12.34 24.99 -1.63
C ARG A 54 -11.11 25.52 -0.87
N HIS A 55 -10.60 24.81 0.13
CA HIS A 55 -9.47 25.27 0.94
C HIS A 55 -8.25 24.33 0.91
N PHE A 56 -7.92 23.74 -0.23
CA PHE A 56 -6.54 23.32 -0.52
C PHE A 56 -5.88 24.33 -1.48
N PRO A 57 -5.20 25.37 -0.96
CA PRO A 57 -4.59 26.38 -1.80
C PRO A 57 -3.41 25.77 -2.58
N SER A 58 -3.52 25.80 -3.91
CA SER A 58 -2.49 26.13 -4.90
C SER A 58 -1.16 25.35 -4.99
N ILE A 59 -0.82 24.46 -4.06
CA ILE A 59 0.46 23.72 -4.13
C ILE A 59 0.41 22.62 -5.21
N SER A 60 -0.77 22.08 -5.51
CA SER A 60 -0.94 21.06 -6.55
C SER A 60 -0.63 21.59 -7.95
N LYS A 61 -1.15 22.77 -8.31
CA LYS A 61 -1.05 23.27 -9.69
C LYS A 61 0.39 23.57 -10.14
N MET A 62 1.30 23.94 -9.25
CA MET A 62 2.71 24.17 -9.60
C MET A 62 3.53 22.89 -9.81
N LEU A 63 3.13 21.77 -9.20
CA LEU A 63 3.81 20.47 -9.37
C LEU A 63 3.43 19.77 -10.68
N PHE A 64 2.23 20.03 -11.22
CA PHE A 64 1.67 19.28 -12.36
C PHE A 64 1.81 19.96 -13.72
N GLN A 65 2.20 21.25 -13.80
CA GLN A 65 2.25 21.97 -15.08
C GLN A 65 3.34 21.51 -16.06
N ASN A 66 4.31 20.69 -15.62
CA ASN A 66 5.40 20.18 -16.46
C ASN A 66 5.42 18.65 -16.61
N MET A 67 4.42 17.93 -16.08
CA MET A 67 4.32 16.49 -16.30
C MET A 67 3.40 16.24 -17.49
N SER A 68 3.96 15.72 -18.58
CA SER A 68 3.19 15.22 -19.72
C SER A 68 2.08 14.27 -19.23
N ASP A 69 0.87 14.39 -19.80
CA ASP A 69 -0.29 13.56 -19.45
C ASP A 69 0.06 12.06 -19.40
N ASP A 70 0.95 11.60 -20.29
CA ASP A 70 1.47 10.23 -20.34
C ASP A 70 2.11 9.77 -19.03
N ARG A 71 2.88 10.64 -18.35
CA ARG A 71 3.53 10.29 -17.09
C ARG A 71 2.51 10.16 -15.96
N LEU A 72 1.47 11.00 -15.95
CA LEU A 72 0.40 10.92 -14.97
C LEU A 72 -0.42 9.64 -15.17
N HIS A 73 -0.78 9.31 -16.41
CA HIS A 73 -1.43 8.04 -16.73
C HIS A 73 -0.60 6.83 -16.32
N PHE A 74 0.71 6.87 -16.55
CA PHE A 74 1.62 5.80 -16.13
C PHE A 74 1.69 5.63 -14.61
N LEU A 75 1.73 6.73 -13.85
CA LEU A 75 1.71 6.69 -12.39
C LEU A 75 0.40 6.13 -11.83
N VAL A 76 -0.74 6.54 -12.41
CA VAL A 76 -2.07 6.00 -12.07
C VAL A 76 -2.14 4.49 -12.35
N LEU A 77 -1.59 4.05 -13.48
CA LEU A 77 -1.52 2.62 -13.82
C LEU A 77 -0.70 1.83 -12.79
N ILE A 78 0.50 2.30 -12.46
CA ILE A 78 1.37 1.65 -11.45
C ILE A 78 0.68 1.63 -10.08
N ALA A 79 0.09 2.75 -9.65
CA ALA A 79 -0.60 2.85 -8.37
C ALA A 79 -1.79 1.87 -8.29
N SER A 80 -2.54 1.72 -9.39
CA SER A 80 -3.66 0.79 -9.49
C SER A 80 -3.19 -0.67 -9.41
N ILE A 81 -2.15 -1.04 -10.15
CA ILE A 81 -1.54 -2.38 -10.08
C ILE A 81 -1.04 -2.67 -8.66
N TYR A 82 -0.34 -1.71 -8.06
CA TYR A 82 0.15 -1.82 -6.69
C TYR A 82 -0.98 -2.04 -5.68
N SER A 83 -2.09 -1.31 -5.82
CA SER A 83 -3.26 -1.48 -4.96
C SER A 83 -3.87 -2.89 -5.07
N ILE A 84 -4.05 -3.40 -6.29
CA ILE A 84 -4.53 -4.78 -6.52
C ILE A 84 -3.61 -5.79 -5.84
N MET A 85 -2.29 -5.61 -5.98
CA MET A 85 -1.30 -6.47 -5.35
C MET A 85 -1.42 -6.46 -3.82
N ARG A 86 -1.69 -5.30 -3.20
CA ARG A 86 -1.96 -5.19 -1.75
C ARG A 86 -3.23 -5.92 -1.32
N PHE A 87 -4.29 -5.89 -2.13
CA PHE A 87 -5.49 -6.68 -1.83
C PHE A 87 -5.25 -8.19 -1.95
N ILE A 88 -4.46 -8.63 -2.93
CA ILE A 88 -4.06 -10.03 -3.09
C ILE A 88 -3.25 -10.50 -1.88
N GLU A 89 -2.28 -9.69 -1.44
CA GLU A 89 -1.48 -9.94 -0.23
C GLU A 89 -2.37 -10.04 1.02
N SER A 90 -3.23 -9.04 1.24
CA SER A 90 -4.16 -9.00 2.37
C SER A 90 -5.09 -10.22 2.38
N TYR A 91 -5.64 -10.59 1.23
CA TYR A 91 -6.43 -11.81 1.08
C TYR A 91 -5.62 -13.04 1.49
N GLY A 92 -4.40 -13.19 0.98
CA GLY A 92 -3.54 -14.31 1.32
C GLY A 92 -3.22 -14.39 2.82
N LEU A 93 -2.92 -13.25 3.47
CA LEU A 93 -2.68 -13.16 4.91
C LEU A 93 -3.93 -13.49 5.73
N TRP A 94 -5.11 -13.04 5.30
CA TRP A 94 -6.38 -13.34 5.95
C TRP A 94 -6.67 -14.85 6.04
N PHE A 95 -6.32 -15.58 4.99
CA PHE A 95 -6.43 -17.05 4.92
C PHE A 95 -5.18 -17.79 5.44
N GLY A 96 -4.17 -17.08 5.94
CA GLY A 96 -2.94 -17.67 6.48
C GLY A 96 -2.13 -18.44 5.43
N ARG A 97 -2.08 -17.93 4.19
CA ARG A 97 -1.33 -18.54 3.09
C ARG A 97 0.16 -18.21 3.24
N ARG A 98 1.01 -19.25 3.24
CA ARG A 98 2.48 -19.10 3.37
C ARG A 98 3.12 -18.19 2.31
N TRP A 99 2.64 -18.20 1.07
CA TRP A 99 3.18 -17.33 0.03
C TRP A 99 2.94 -15.85 0.36
N ALA A 100 1.80 -15.53 0.98
CA ALA A 100 1.46 -14.16 1.37
C ALA A 100 2.26 -13.70 2.59
N GLU A 101 2.61 -14.63 3.49
CA GLU A 101 3.50 -14.32 4.62
C GLU A 101 4.90 -13.91 4.14
N TRP A 102 5.46 -14.64 3.18
CA TRP A 102 6.73 -14.28 2.54
C TRP A 102 6.64 -12.99 1.74
N PHE A 103 5.54 -12.82 1.01
CA PHE A 103 5.31 -11.61 0.23
C PHE A 103 5.25 -10.36 1.12
N ALA A 104 4.54 -10.42 2.24
CA ALA A 104 4.44 -9.33 3.20
C ALA A 104 5.76 -9.00 3.89
N LEU A 105 6.57 -10.03 4.21
CA LEU A 105 7.91 -9.81 4.73
C LEU A 105 8.80 -9.08 3.72
N LEU A 106 8.82 -9.54 2.48
CA LEU A 106 9.64 -8.97 1.40
C LEU A 106 9.20 -7.55 1.07
N SER A 107 7.89 -7.35 0.83
CA SER A 107 7.33 -6.05 0.49
C SER A 107 7.58 -5.04 1.61
N GLY A 108 7.33 -5.42 2.87
CA GLY A 108 7.60 -4.60 4.05
C GLY A 108 9.08 -4.22 4.19
N SER A 109 9.98 -5.17 3.93
CA SER A 109 11.43 -4.96 4.09
C SER A 109 12.01 -3.97 3.09
N VAL A 110 11.40 -3.85 1.89
CA VAL A 110 11.81 -2.87 0.88
C VAL A 110 11.54 -1.43 1.33
N TYR A 111 10.53 -1.19 2.18
CA TYR A 111 10.23 0.16 2.68
C TYR A 111 11.28 0.67 3.67
N LEU A 112 11.84 -0.19 4.51
CA LEU A 112 12.79 0.19 5.56
C LEU A 112 14.00 1.00 5.07
N PRO A 113 14.79 0.56 4.06
CA PRO A 113 15.94 1.33 3.59
C PRO A 113 15.53 2.67 2.96
N ILE A 114 14.38 2.70 2.28
CA ILE A 114 13.85 3.92 1.65
C ILE A 114 13.47 4.93 2.74
N GLU A 115 12.72 4.50 3.74
CA GLU A 115 12.26 5.33 4.86
C GLU A 115 13.42 5.83 5.73
N LEU A 116 14.43 4.98 5.97
CA LEU A 116 15.65 5.38 6.67
C LEU A 116 16.42 6.45 5.90
N TYR A 117 16.55 6.29 4.59
CA TYR A 117 17.19 7.28 3.74
C TYR A 117 16.43 8.61 3.73
N GLU A 118 15.10 8.56 3.65
CA GLU A 118 14.26 9.76 3.72
C GLU A 118 14.31 10.44 5.09
N LEU A 119 14.37 9.67 6.18
CA LEU A 119 14.50 10.20 7.53
C LEU A 119 15.87 10.86 7.74
N ALA A 120 16.94 10.27 7.19
CA ALA A 120 18.27 10.85 7.20
C ALA A 120 18.35 12.19 6.45
N LYS A 121 17.52 12.38 5.41
CA LYS A 121 17.41 13.65 4.68
C LYS A 121 16.61 14.73 5.40
N GLY A 122 15.77 14.36 6.37
CA GLY A 122 14.96 15.33 7.10
C GLY A 122 13.92 14.69 7.99
N PHE A 123 13.86 15.20 9.23
CA PHE A 123 12.96 14.72 10.27
C PHE A 123 11.51 15.18 10.03
N THR A 124 10.58 14.24 10.00
CA THR A 124 9.14 14.52 10.13
C THR A 124 8.46 13.41 10.95
N TRP A 125 7.46 13.77 11.75
CA TRP A 125 6.68 12.80 12.54
C TRP A 125 6.04 11.72 11.67
N LEU A 126 5.58 12.09 10.47
CA LEU A 126 4.98 11.16 9.52
C LEU A 126 5.97 10.07 9.07
N LYS A 127 7.23 10.44 8.75
CA LYS A 127 8.27 9.46 8.38
C LYS A 127 8.56 8.47 9.51
N ILE A 128 8.60 8.94 10.76
CA ILE A 128 8.82 8.08 11.94
C ILE A 128 7.67 7.09 12.11
N VAL A 129 6.43 7.57 11.99
CA VAL A 129 5.25 6.70 12.11
C VAL A 129 5.25 5.62 11.03
N LEU A 130 5.55 6.00 9.77
CA LEU A 130 5.66 5.04 8.67
C LEU A 130 6.76 4.00 8.91
N LEU A 131 7.98 4.46 9.22
CA LEU A 131 9.12 3.60 9.51
C LEU A 131 8.83 2.63 10.66
N THR A 132 8.29 3.14 11.76
CA THR A 132 7.99 2.32 12.94
C THR A 132 6.93 1.29 12.62
N THR A 133 5.90 1.66 11.86
CA THR A 133 4.81 0.76 11.49
C THR A 133 5.30 -0.36 10.56
N ASN A 134 6.06 -0.02 9.51
CA ASN A 134 6.64 -1.02 8.62
C ASN A 134 7.64 -1.91 9.34
N LEU A 135 8.44 -1.36 10.26
CA LEU A 135 9.36 -2.15 11.10
C LEU A 135 8.60 -3.18 11.95
N VAL A 136 7.52 -2.76 12.62
CA VAL A 136 6.68 -3.67 13.43
C VAL A 136 6.11 -4.80 12.58
N ILE A 137 5.62 -4.49 11.39
CA ILE A 137 5.04 -5.49 10.47
C ILE A 137 6.13 -6.47 10.02
N VAL A 138 7.28 -5.98 9.55
CA VAL A 138 8.39 -6.82 9.11
C VAL A 138 8.86 -7.76 10.22
N LEU A 139 9.06 -7.23 11.43
CA LEU A 139 9.45 -8.04 12.58
C LEU A 139 8.39 -9.09 12.93
N TYR A 140 7.11 -8.70 12.92
CA TYR A 140 6.01 -9.63 13.15
C TYR A 140 5.99 -10.76 12.12
N MET A 141 6.10 -10.44 10.83
CA MET A 141 6.10 -11.43 9.75
C MET A 141 7.32 -12.36 9.83
N ALA A 142 8.50 -11.82 10.16
CA ALA A 142 9.70 -12.63 10.37
C ALA A 142 9.51 -13.64 11.52
N ILE A 143 8.92 -13.22 12.64
CA ILE A 143 8.62 -14.09 13.78
C ILE A 143 7.62 -15.18 13.38
N VAL A 144 6.57 -14.84 12.62
CA VAL A 144 5.56 -15.80 12.15
C VAL A 144 6.23 -16.88 11.26
N LEU A 145 7.05 -16.46 10.30
CA LEU A 145 7.75 -17.37 9.39
C LEU A 145 8.74 -18.28 10.11
N ILE A 146 9.53 -17.74 11.04
CA ILE A 146 10.50 -18.52 11.83
C ILE A 146 9.77 -19.58 12.66
N ARG A 147 8.70 -19.20 13.35
CA ARG A 147 7.90 -20.13 14.17
C ARG A 147 7.25 -21.24 13.32
N GLY A 148 6.80 -20.92 12.11
CA GLY A 148 6.24 -21.90 11.16
C GLY A 148 7.27 -22.89 10.60
N ARG A 149 8.55 -22.52 10.52
CA ARG A 149 9.63 -23.41 10.06
C ARG A 149 10.03 -24.43 11.13
N PHE A 150 10.13 -24.00 12.38
CA PHE A 150 10.50 -24.89 13.49
C PHE A 150 9.49 -26.02 13.73
N SER A 151 8.19 -25.80 13.48
CA SER A 151 7.18 -26.85 13.64
C SER A 151 7.35 -27.98 12.62
N LEU A 152 7.72 -27.66 11.37
CA LEU A 152 7.93 -28.66 10.32
C LEU A 152 9.15 -29.55 10.61
N ILE A 153 10.23 -28.96 11.14
CA ILE A 153 11.45 -29.70 11.49
C ILE A 153 11.15 -30.70 12.62
N LYS A 154 10.41 -30.27 13.65
CA LYS A 154 10.05 -31.13 14.79
C LYS A 154 9.21 -32.34 14.35
N GLU A 155 8.26 -32.12 13.45
CA GLU A 155 7.37 -33.18 12.94
C GLU A 155 8.14 -34.19 12.07
N SER A 156 9.01 -33.70 11.18
CA SER A 156 9.90 -34.55 10.36
C SER A 156 10.89 -35.37 11.18
N SER A 157 11.38 -34.84 12.31
CA SER A 157 12.28 -35.58 13.22
C SER A 157 11.55 -36.64 14.06
N ALA A 158 10.25 -36.46 14.30
CA ALA A 158 9.44 -37.40 15.08
C ALA A 158 8.88 -38.56 14.24
N SER A 159 8.79 -38.39 12.92
CA SER A 159 8.23 -39.39 12.00
C SER A 159 9.26 -40.31 11.35
N SER A 160 10.56 -40.16 11.66
CA SER A 160 11.61 -41.07 11.17
C SER A 160 11.70 -42.29 12.11
N PRO A 161 11.26 -43.50 11.71
CA PRO A 161 11.58 -44.70 12.46
C PRO A 161 13.07 -45.01 12.25
N GLY A 162 13.80 -45.16 13.36
CA GLY A 162 15.16 -45.68 13.35
C GLY A 162 15.21 -47.16 13.02
#